data_AF-A0A550I719-F1
#
_entry.id   AF-A0A550I719-F1
#
_cell.length_a   1.000
_cell.length_b   1.000
_cell.length_c   1.000
_cell.angle_alpha   90.00
_cell.angle_beta   90.00
_cell.angle_gamma   90.00
#
_symmetry.space_group_name_H-M   'P 1'
#
loop_
_entity.id
_entity.type
_entity.pdbx_description
1 polymer ?
#
loop_
_entity_poly.entity_id
_entity_poly.type
_entity_poly.pdbx_seq_one_letter_code
_entity_poly.pdbx_strand_id
1 'polypeptide(L)'
;MKRILPILFALSALSYSCQENRKKQKAEKIDFSKQEVLDSLIQTTSQSNDTLFLGFKIGMTKEDYKKHIKFLRESGKEITYSNSNKISSLAGTFDLGKGYTFKTNITDEIDGKKYTGKGSYFLEPGYSKNGELLQLTIFPIEKFTGDYSISNKPKWLEKRIKENSEKFSNVELKQALIDNNILKSYDFIRKKENLVIYENTLTINYIDLKALYAEILIKNTENKIIEEENEDVQF
;
A
#
# COMPACT_ATOMS: atom_id res chain seq x y z
N MET A 1 10.49 75.86 34.87
CA MET A 1 9.66 75.50 36.04
C MET A 1 8.66 74.43 35.64
N LYS A 2 8.64 73.32 36.39
CA LYS A 2 7.51 72.39 36.65
C LYS A 2 6.75 71.85 35.40
N ARG A 3 6.97 70.57 35.06
CA ARG A 3 6.11 69.40 35.45
C ARG A 3 4.83 69.36 34.59
N ILE A 4 4.38 68.29 33.93
CA ILE A 4 4.34 66.87 34.30
C ILE A 4 3.82 66.14 33.03
N LEU A 5 4.41 64.98 32.69
CA LEU A 5 3.73 63.93 31.91
C LEU A 5 3.00 63.05 32.92
N PRO A 6 1.76 62.62 32.66
CA PRO A 6 1.52 61.18 32.65
C PRO A 6 0.53 60.77 31.53
N ILE A 7 0.85 59.75 30.73
CA ILE A 7 0.52 58.33 30.94
C ILE A 7 -0.68 57.92 30.08
N LEU A 8 -0.41 56.89 29.28
CA LEU A 8 -1.26 55.76 28.88
C LEU A 8 -2.77 55.91 29.09
N PHE A 9 -3.54 55.71 28.01
CA PHE A 9 -4.53 54.62 27.89
C PHE A 9 -5.22 54.75 26.52
N ALA A 10 -4.59 54.24 25.46
CA ALA A 10 -5.24 54.08 24.16
C ALA A 10 -4.66 52.89 23.36
N LEU A 11 -4.28 51.81 24.06
CA LEU A 11 -3.82 50.56 23.46
C LEU A 11 -4.43 49.37 24.22
N SER A 12 -5.75 49.22 24.18
CA SER A 12 -6.43 48.01 24.66
C SER A 12 -7.87 47.91 24.17
N ALA A 13 -8.12 48.10 22.87
CA ALA A 13 -9.48 47.92 22.31
C ALA A 13 -9.52 47.27 20.91
N LEU A 14 -8.45 46.61 20.45
CA LEU A 14 -8.44 45.90 19.16
C LEU A 14 -7.95 44.44 19.23
N SER A 15 -7.88 43.86 20.42
CA SER A 15 -7.50 42.45 20.62
C SER A 15 -8.60 41.63 21.30
N TYR A 16 -9.87 41.90 20.96
CA TYR A 16 -11.03 41.10 21.39
C TYR A 16 -12.03 40.91 20.23
N SER A 17 -11.56 40.33 19.12
CA SER A 17 -12.43 39.56 18.22
C SER A 17 -11.57 38.80 17.21
N CYS A 18 -10.85 37.79 17.71
CA CYS A 18 -10.43 36.65 16.89
C CYS A 18 -10.24 35.42 17.81
N GLN A 19 -11.21 35.21 18.71
CA GLN A 19 -11.51 33.89 19.22
C GLN A 19 -12.63 33.31 18.36
N GLU A 20 -12.34 33.17 17.06
CA GLU A 20 -13.20 32.39 16.21
C GLU A 20 -12.89 30.92 16.51
N ASN A 21 -13.87 30.28 17.13
CA ASN A 21 -13.92 28.89 17.53
C ASN A 21 -13.38 27.96 16.44
N ARG A 22 -12.07 27.70 16.42
CA ARG A 22 -11.55 26.44 15.87
C ARG A 22 -11.88 25.34 16.87
N LYS A 23 -13.18 25.02 16.97
CA LYS A 23 -13.56 23.64 17.28
C LYS A 23 -12.84 22.83 16.21
N LYS A 24 -11.79 22.11 16.60
CA LYS A 24 -11.30 20.97 15.83
C LYS A 24 -12.55 20.11 15.67
N GLN A 25 -13.24 20.24 14.54
CA GLN A 25 -14.20 19.26 14.08
C GLN A 25 -13.38 17.97 14.11
N LYS A 26 -13.63 17.12 15.12
CA LYS A 26 -13.07 15.78 15.11
C LYS A 26 -13.54 15.23 13.78
N ALA A 27 -12.59 14.91 12.90
CA ALA A 27 -12.92 14.28 11.64
C ALA A 27 -13.86 13.13 11.95
N GLU A 28 -15.02 13.12 11.30
CA GLU A 28 -16.01 12.09 11.52
C GLU A 28 -15.36 10.74 11.24
N LYS A 29 -15.42 9.83 12.22
CA LYS A 29 -14.78 8.52 12.10
C LYS A 29 -15.54 7.75 11.03
N ILE A 30 -14.86 7.39 9.94
CA ILE A 30 -15.44 6.59 8.86
C ILE A 30 -15.61 5.16 9.37
N ASP A 31 -16.82 4.62 9.20
CA ASP A 31 -17.15 3.25 9.58
C ASP A 31 -17.15 2.34 8.35
N PHE A 32 -16.02 1.66 8.14
CA PHE A 32 -15.81 0.75 7.01
C PHE A 32 -16.54 -0.60 7.16
N SER A 33 -17.26 -0.85 8.27
CA SER A 33 -18.14 -2.02 8.38
C SER A 33 -19.46 -1.83 7.61
N LYS A 34 -19.85 -0.57 7.35
CA LYS A 34 -21.12 -0.24 6.70
C LYS A 34 -21.01 -0.32 5.18
N GLN A 35 -21.88 -1.14 4.58
CA GLN A 35 -21.97 -1.29 3.13
C GLN A 35 -22.19 0.06 2.41
N GLU A 36 -23.14 0.89 2.86
CA GLU A 36 -23.44 2.18 2.21
C GLU A 36 -22.22 3.13 2.18
N VAL A 37 -21.38 3.08 3.21
CA VAL A 37 -20.13 3.86 3.29
C VAL A 37 -19.14 3.36 2.24
N LEU A 38 -18.93 2.05 2.16
CA LEU A 38 -18.04 1.44 1.16
C LEU A 38 -18.54 1.68 -0.26
N ASP A 39 -19.84 1.51 -0.52
CA ASP A 39 -20.46 1.77 -1.82
C ASP A 39 -20.24 3.22 -2.26
N SER A 40 -20.47 4.18 -1.35
CA SER A 40 -20.20 5.60 -1.61
C SER A 40 -18.73 5.86 -1.94
N LEU A 41 -17.80 5.29 -1.16
CA LEU A 41 -16.37 5.44 -1.39
C LEU A 41 -15.94 4.80 -2.72
N ILE A 42 -16.46 3.63 -3.08
CA ILE A 42 -16.17 2.96 -4.35
C ILE A 42 -16.64 3.81 -5.53
N GLN A 43 -17.82 4.44 -5.42
CA GLN A 43 -18.37 5.28 -6.48
C GLN A 43 -17.59 6.60 -6.65
N THR A 44 -17.17 7.22 -5.53
CA THR A 44 -16.58 8.56 -5.53
C THR A 44 -15.05 8.56 -5.66
N THR A 45 -14.37 7.48 -5.27
CA THR A 45 -12.91 7.39 -5.38
C THR A 45 -12.50 7.19 -6.83
N SER A 46 -11.66 8.09 -7.34
CA SER A 46 -11.08 7.96 -8.67
C SER A 46 -10.02 6.85 -8.70
N GLN A 47 -9.88 6.20 -9.84
CA GLN A 47 -8.79 5.25 -10.07
C GLN A 47 -7.43 5.95 -9.96
N SER A 48 -6.43 5.22 -9.46
CA SER A 48 -5.06 5.68 -9.36
C SER A 48 -4.41 5.81 -10.73
N ASN A 49 -3.73 6.93 -10.95
CA ASN A 49 -2.90 7.19 -12.13
C ASN A 49 -1.42 6.88 -11.88
N ASP A 50 -1.08 6.44 -10.67
CA ASP A 50 0.29 6.20 -10.27
C ASP A 50 0.89 4.96 -10.91
N THR A 51 2.21 4.99 -11.04
CA THR A 51 2.98 3.85 -11.52
C THR A 51 3.22 2.86 -10.39
N LEU A 52 2.94 1.60 -10.68
CA LEU A 52 3.31 0.44 -9.89
C LEU A 52 4.81 0.14 -10.10
N PHE A 53 5.27 -0.95 -9.49
CA PHE A 53 6.60 -1.52 -9.74
C PHE A 53 6.89 -1.64 -11.25
N LEU A 54 8.11 -1.30 -11.70
CA LEU A 54 8.52 -1.31 -13.12
C LEU A 54 7.66 -0.47 -14.08
N GLY A 55 6.89 0.50 -13.57
CA GLY A 55 6.14 1.42 -14.41
C GLY A 55 4.83 0.85 -14.98
N PHE A 56 4.36 -0.31 -14.51
CA PHE A 56 2.98 -0.74 -14.77
C PHE A 56 1.99 0.28 -14.20
N LYS A 57 0.74 0.26 -14.68
CA LYS A 57 -0.32 1.18 -14.22
C LYS A 57 -1.63 0.43 -14.03
N ILE A 58 -2.40 0.86 -13.04
CA ILE A 58 -3.80 0.45 -12.88
C ILE A 58 -4.56 0.78 -14.18
N GLY A 59 -5.46 -0.09 -14.61
CA GLY A 59 -6.24 0.05 -15.84
C GLY A 59 -5.60 -0.58 -17.07
N MET A 60 -4.33 -0.99 -17.01
CA MET A 60 -3.70 -1.71 -18.14
C MET A 60 -4.50 -2.98 -18.48
N THR A 61 -4.85 -3.16 -19.75
CA THR A 61 -5.40 -4.43 -20.22
C THR A 61 -4.34 -5.53 -20.17
N LYS A 62 -4.75 -6.79 -20.25
CA LYS A 62 -3.82 -7.93 -20.40
C LYS A 62 -2.87 -7.77 -21.61
N GLU A 63 -3.34 -7.14 -22.68
CA GLU A 63 -2.52 -6.88 -23.87
C GLU A 63 -1.51 -5.78 -23.61
N ASP A 64 -1.91 -4.68 -22.98
CA ASP A 64 -1.00 -3.58 -22.64
C ASP A 64 0.04 -4.01 -21.62
N TYR A 65 -0.33 -4.86 -20.66
CA TYR A 65 0.62 -5.50 -19.75
C TYR A 65 1.69 -6.29 -20.52
N LYS A 66 1.29 -7.11 -21.50
CA LYS A 66 2.23 -7.88 -22.34
C LYS A 66 3.10 -6.97 -23.21
N LYS A 67 2.53 -5.90 -23.79
CA LYS A 67 3.29 -4.89 -24.55
C LYS A 67 4.31 -4.20 -23.65
N HIS A 68 3.93 -3.82 -22.42
CA HIS A 68 4.83 -3.21 -21.45
C HIS A 68 5.96 -4.14 -21.04
N ILE A 69 5.68 -5.43 -20.79
CA ILE A 69 6.72 -6.45 -20.55
C ILE A 69 7.71 -6.51 -21.73
N LYS A 70 7.20 -6.49 -22.97
CA LYS A 70 8.04 -6.51 -24.17
C LYS A 70 8.93 -5.26 -24.22
N PHE A 71 8.35 -4.08 -24.02
CA PHE A 71 9.09 -2.82 -23.93
C PHE A 71 10.18 -2.86 -22.86
N LEU A 72 9.88 -3.38 -21.66
CA LEU A 72 10.87 -3.51 -20.58
C LEU A 72 12.04 -4.41 -20.99
N ARG A 73 11.78 -5.53 -21.68
CA ARG A 73 12.83 -6.41 -22.22
C ARG A 73 13.67 -5.72 -23.28
N GLU A 74 13.04 -5.03 -24.21
CA GLU A 74 13.72 -4.25 -25.26
C GLU A 74 14.58 -3.12 -24.66
N SER A 75 14.18 -2.57 -23.50
CA SER A 75 14.97 -1.60 -22.72
C SER A 75 16.10 -2.22 -21.87
N GLY A 76 16.34 -3.53 -22.00
CA GLY A 76 17.42 -4.25 -21.32
C GLY A 76 17.08 -4.80 -19.93
N LYS A 77 15.81 -4.83 -19.52
CA LYS A 77 15.41 -5.50 -18.26
C LYS A 77 15.33 -7.01 -18.44
N GLU A 78 15.93 -7.76 -17.51
CA GLU A 78 15.81 -9.23 -17.49
C GLU A 78 14.46 -9.63 -16.91
N ILE A 79 13.49 -9.89 -17.79
CA ILE A 79 12.16 -10.40 -17.41
C ILE A 79 11.91 -11.71 -18.12
N THR A 80 11.77 -12.82 -17.39
CA THR A 80 11.46 -14.13 -17.97
C THR A 80 10.01 -14.52 -17.71
N TYR A 81 9.43 -15.35 -18.57
CA TYR A 81 8.13 -15.97 -18.33
C TYR A 81 8.33 -17.47 -18.13
N SER A 82 7.62 -18.05 -17.17
CA SER A 82 7.57 -19.50 -16.98
C SER A 82 6.12 -19.94 -16.79
N ASN A 83 5.80 -21.15 -17.25
CA ASN A 83 4.52 -21.81 -17.00
C ASN A 83 4.44 -22.43 -15.59
N SER A 84 5.58 -22.61 -14.92
CA SER A 84 5.65 -23.03 -13.51
C SER A 84 6.81 -22.31 -12.85
N ASN A 85 6.50 -21.45 -11.89
CA ASN A 85 7.46 -20.78 -11.04
C ASN A 85 7.37 -21.41 -9.66
N LYS A 86 8.51 -21.83 -9.11
CA LYS A 86 8.58 -22.38 -7.76
C LYS A 86 9.59 -21.57 -6.96
N ILE A 87 9.24 -21.28 -5.73
CA ILE A 87 10.13 -20.66 -4.76
C ILE A 87 10.32 -21.61 -3.58
N SER A 88 11.58 -21.85 -3.23
CA SER A 88 11.92 -22.59 -2.01
C SER A 88 12.40 -21.61 -0.94
N SER A 89 11.84 -21.74 0.26
CA SER A 89 12.23 -21.00 1.45
C SER A 89 12.37 -21.96 2.64
N LEU A 90 12.78 -21.44 3.80
CA LEU A 90 12.79 -22.22 5.06
C LEU A 90 11.40 -22.75 5.45
N ALA A 91 10.33 -22.11 4.99
CA ALA A 91 8.95 -22.53 5.22
C ALA A 91 8.43 -23.56 4.20
N GLY A 92 9.26 -23.99 3.24
CA GLY A 92 8.90 -24.97 2.22
C GLY A 92 9.01 -24.45 0.78
N THR A 93 8.58 -25.28 -0.17
CA THR A 93 8.50 -24.91 -1.59
C THR A 93 7.08 -24.52 -1.96
N PHE A 94 6.91 -23.34 -2.51
CA PHE A 94 5.64 -22.78 -2.95
C PHE A 94 5.60 -22.74 -4.47
N ASP A 95 4.52 -23.26 -5.06
CA ASP A 95 4.24 -23.11 -6.49
C ASP A 95 3.50 -21.79 -6.70
N LEU A 96 4.13 -20.89 -7.44
CA LEU A 96 3.59 -19.58 -7.81
C LEU A 96 2.86 -19.64 -9.16
N GLY A 97 2.83 -20.80 -9.81
CA GLY A 97 2.18 -21.01 -11.10
C GLY A 97 2.86 -20.26 -12.24
N LYS A 98 2.06 -19.90 -13.25
CA LYS A 98 2.54 -19.23 -14.46
C LYS A 98 2.68 -17.73 -14.24
N GLY A 99 3.74 -17.12 -14.78
CA GLY A 99 3.90 -15.68 -14.66
C GLY A 99 5.28 -15.18 -15.06
N TYR A 100 5.47 -13.88 -14.84
CA TYR A 100 6.71 -13.17 -15.17
C TYR A 100 7.59 -12.99 -13.95
N THR A 101 8.90 -13.15 -14.11
CA THR A 101 9.88 -12.86 -13.08
C THR A 101 10.86 -11.81 -13.58
N PHE A 102 10.97 -10.69 -12.88
CA PHE A 102 12.00 -9.68 -13.11
C PHE A 102 13.23 -9.97 -12.25
N LYS A 103 14.42 -9.93 -12.85
CA LYS A 103 15.69 -10.11 -12.15
C LYS A 103 16.58 -8.88 -12.31
N THR A 104 17.25 -8.50 -11.24
CA THR A 104 18.18 -7.37 -11.28
C THR A 104 19.24 -7.47 -10.19
N ASN A 105 20.34 -6.75 -10.39
CA ASN A 105 21.32 -6.53 -9.33
C ASN A 105 20.74 -5.50 -8.37
N ILE A 106 20.81 -5.78 -7.08
CA ILE A 106 20.33 -4.91 -6.01
C ILE A 106 21.49 -4.40 -5.18
N THR A 107 21.33 -3.22 -4.61
CA THR A 107 22.34 -2.60 -3.77
C THR A 107 21.65 -1.78 -2.71
N ASP A 108 22.06 -1.98 -1.46
CA ASP A 108 21.54 -1.25 -0.31
C ASP A 108 22.70 -0.80 0.58
N GLU A 109 22.42 0.17 1.46
CA GLU A 109 23.38 0.72 2.41
C GLU A 109 22.71 0.82 3.78
N ILE A 110 23.34 0.17 4.76
CA ILE A 110 22.90 0.12 6.17
C ILE A 110 24.10 0.52 7.02
N ASP A 111 23.94 1.51 7.88
CA ASP A 111 24.98 2.02 8.78
C ASP A 111 26.32 2.31 8.08
N GLY A 112 26.25 2.89 6.87
CA GLY A 112 27.42 3.22 6.05
C GLY A 112 28.09 2.02 5.35
N LYS A 113 27.60 0.80 5.55
CA LYS A 113 28.08 -0.40 4.87
C LYS A 113 27.22 -0.73 3.66
N LYS A 114 27.87 -0.85 2.51
CA LYS A 114 27.23 -1.21 1.24
C LYS A 114 27.08 -2.71 1.08
N TYR A 115 25.87 -3.15 0.74
CA TYR A 115 25.52 -4.53 0.46
C TYR A 115 25.06 -4.64 -0.99
N THR A 116 25.63 -5.57 -1.74
CA THR A 116 25.25 -5.88 -3.12
C THR A 116 24.54 -7.24 -3.18
N GLY A 117 23.73 -7.48 -4.21
CA GLY A 117 23.00 -8.73 -4.30
C GLY A 117 22.27 -8.92 -5.62
N LYS A 118 21.43 -9.96 -5.65
CA LYS A 118 20.48 -10.21 -6.74
C LYS A 118 19.06 -10.26 -6.20
N GLY A 119 18.19 -9.48 -6.82
CA GLY A 119 16.74 -9.49 -6.61
C GLY A 119 16.05 -10.28 -7.71
N SER A 120 15.05 -11.08 -7.33
CA SER A 120 14.15 -11.78 -8.24
C SER A 120 12.72 -11.52 -7.78
N TYR A 121 11.90 -10.95 -8.65
CA TYR A 121 10.57 -10.44 -8.32
C TYR A 121 9.55 -11.11 -9.23
N PHE A 122 8.79 -12.05 -8.69
CA PHE A 122 7.68 -12.65 -9.43
C PHE A 122 6.50 -11.67 -9.44
N LEU A 123 5.94 -11.44 -10.62
CA LEU A 123 4.90 -10.46 -10.90
C LEU A 123 3.57 -11.17 -11.12
N GLU A 124 2.63 -10.99 -10.20
CA GLU A 124 1.28 -11.54 -10.26
C GLU A 124 0.25 -10.42 -10.44
N PRO A 125 -0.23 -10.19 -11.68
CA PRO A 125 -1.24 -9.17 -11.94
C PRO A 125 -2.66 -9.67 -11.59
N GLY A 126 -3.40 -8.89 -10.80
CA GLY A 126 -4.82 -9.06 -10.51
C GLY A 126 -5.67 -8.17 -11.42
N TYR A 127 -6.61 -8.77 -12.15
CA TYR A 127 -7.45 -8.08 -13.13
C TYR A 127 -8.92 -8.00 -12.68
N SER A 128 -9.59 -6.90 -13.06
CA SER A 128 -11.04 -6.75 -12.98
C SER A 128 -11.76 -7.75 -13.89
N LYS A 129 -13.08 -7.87 -13.73
CA LYS A 129 -13.94 -8.63 -14.65
C LYS A 129 -13.86 -8.13 -16.09
N ASN A 130 -13.57 -6.84 -16.29
CA ASN A 130 -13.40 -6.22 -17.61
C ASN A 130 -11.99 -6.43 -18.18
N GLY A 131 -11.10 -7.11 -17.46
CA GLY A 131 -9.75 -7.44 -17.93
C GLY A 131 -8.72 -6.32 -17.73
N GLU A 132 -9.00 -5.36 -16.86
CA GLU A 132 -8.13 -4.23 -16.52
C GLU A 132 -7.37 -4.49 -15.22
N LEU A 133 -6.09 -4.11 -15.16
CA LEU A 133 -5.25 -4.32 -13.98
C LEU A 133 -5.76 -3.51 -12.78
N LEU A 134 -6.06 -4.16 -11.66
CA LEU A 134 -6.45 -3.53 -10.39
C LEU A 134 -5.40 -3.67 -9.29
N GLN A 135 -4.56 -4.69 -9.43
CA GLN A 135 -3.55 -5.04 -8.43
C GLN A 135 -2.32 -5.62 -9.12
N LEU A 136 -1.16 -5.34 -8.54
CA LEU A 136 0.07 -6.07 -8.84
C LEU A 136 0.67 -6.59 -7.54
N THR A 137 0.66 -7.90 -7.39
CA THR A 137 1.31 -8.61 -6.29
C THR A 137 2.73 -8.99 -6.69
N ILE A 138 3.69 -8.68 -5.83
CA ILE A 138 5.10 -8.96 -6.02
C ILE A 138 5.55 -9.96 -4.97
N PHE A 139 6.17 -11.06 -5.39
CA PHE A 139 6.89 -11.96 -4.47
C PHE A 139 8.40 -11.67 -4.59
N PRO A 140 8.98 -10.89 -3.67
CA PRO A 140 10.38 -10.53 -3.72
C PRO A 140 11.29 -11.64 -3.14
N ILE A 141 12.34 -11.99 -3.88
CA ILE A 141 13.46 -12.82 -3.42
C ILE A 141 14.72 -11.99 -3.51
N GLU A 142 15.16 -11.45 -2.39
CA GLU A 142 16.36 -10.63 -2.30
C GLU A 142 17.49 -11.39 -1.61
N LYS A 143 18.57 -11.65 -2.36
CA LYS A 143 19.78 -12.34 -1.90
C LYS A 143 20.95 -11.38 -1.93
N PHE A 144 21.36 -10.90 -0.76
CA PHE A 144 22.52 -10.03 -0.59
C PHE A 144 23.78 -10.83 -0.23
N THR A 145 24.93 -10.35 -0.69
CA THR A 145 26.26 -10.80 -0.32
C THR A 145 26.75 -10.09 0.93
N GLY A 146 27.44 -10.82 1.80
CA GLY A 146 28.06 -10.30 3.03
C GLY A 146 27.27 -10.66 4.28
N ASP A 147 27.89 -10.43 5.44
CA ASP A 147 27.29 -10.77 6.73
C ASP A 147 26.31 -9.70 7.20
N TYR A 148 25.07 -10.13 7.42
CA TYR A 148 24.00 -9.38 8.06
C TYR A 148 23.21 -10.33 8.96
N SER A 149 22.76 -9.83 10.11
CA SER A 149 21.81 -10.57 10.95
C SER A 149 20.43 -10.60 10.28
N ILE A 150 19.56 -11.49 10.74
CA ILE A 150 18.15 -11.51 10.32
C ILE A 150 17.48 -10.16 10.61
N SER A 151 17.79 -9.53 11.75
CA SER A 151 17.24 -8.23 12.15
C SER A 151 17.68 -7.08 11.27
N ASN A 152 18.87 -7.17 10.65
CA ASN A 152 19.46 -6.10 9.83
C ASN A 152 19.60 -6.54 8.37
N LYS A 153 18.77 -7.50 7.93
CA LYS A 153 18.76 -7.94 6.54
C LYS A 153 18.36 -6.76 5.63
N PRO A 154 19.15 -6.43 4.61
CA PRO A 154 18.76 -5.39 3.67
C PRO A 154 17.48 -5.74 2.92
N LYS A 155 16.65 -4.72 2.69
CA LYS A 155 15.33 -4.82 2.05
C LYS A 155 15.21 -3.77 0.95
N TRP A 156 15.78 -4.09 -0.21
CA TRP A 156 15.92 -3.13 -1.30
C TRP A 156 14.56 -2.64 -1.81
N LEU A 157 13.62 -3.55 -2.08
CA LEU A 157 12.30 -3.18 -2.58
C LEU A 157 11.52 -2.35 -1.57
N GLU A 158 11.50 -2.75 -0.29
CA GLU A 158 10.81 -1.99 0.77
C GLU A 158 11.38 -0.56 0.90
N LYS A 159 12.71 -0.42 0.85
CA LYS A 159 13.38 0.88 0.87
C LYS A 159 12.98 1.75 -0.32
N ARG A 160 13.00 1.20 -1.54
CA ARG A 160 12.54 1.91 -2.75
C ARG A 160 11.09 2.35 -2.67
N ILE A 161 10.22 1.53 -2.08
CA ILE A 161 8.83 1.92 -1.83
C ILE A 161 8.79 3.08 -0.84
N LYS A 162 9.48 2.99 0.29
CA LYS A 162 9.52 4.05 1.31
C LYS A 162 10.02 5.39 0.76
N GLU A 163 11.00 5.37 -0.15
CA GLU A 163 11.53 6.55 -0.83
C GLU A 163 10.52 7.22 -1.77
N ASN A 164 9.57 6.46 -2.33
CA ASN A 164 8.65 6.92 -3.38
C ASN A 164 7.17 6.92 -2.96
N SER A 165 6.89 6.78 -1.66
CA SER A 165 5.54 6.72 -1.11
C SER A 165 5.46 7.44 0.23
N GLU A 166 4.26 7.70 0.72
CA GLU A 166 4.02 8.32 2.01
C GLU A 166 3.62 7.30 3.08
N LYS A 167 3.80 7.67 4.35
CA LYS A 167 3.24 6.88 5.47
C LYS A 167 1.71 6.84 5.32
N PHE A 168 1.13 5.67 5.49
CA PHE A 168 -0.32 5.53 5.51
C PHE A 168 -0.87 6.17 6.79
N SER A 169 -1.77 7.14 6.65
CA SER A 169 -2.27 7.95 7.77
C SER A 169 -3.73 7.65 8.16
N ASN A 170 -4.49 6.93 7.33
CA ASN A 170 -5.89 6.59 7.60
C ASN A 170 -5.94 5.41 8.58
N VAL A 171 -6.14 5.71 9.86
CA VAL A 171 -6.11 4.71 10.95
C VAL A 171 -7.34 3.81 10.88
N GLU A 172 -8.50 4.37 10.57
CA GLU A 172 -9.77 3.66 10.45
C GLU A 172 -9.71 2.62 9.32
N LEU A 173 -9.22 3.01 8.15
CA LEU A 173 -9.04 2.10 7.03
C LEU A 173 -7.99 1.03 7.35
N LYS A 174 -6.87 1.40 7.98
CA LYS A 174 -5.88 0.40 8.41
C LYS A 174 -6.51 -0.62 9.35
N GLN A 175 -7.33 -0.18 10.30
CA GLN A 175 -8.02 -1.08 11.22
C GLN A 175 -9.01 -1.99 10.48
N ALA A 176 -9.80 -1.44 9.55
CA ALA A 176 -10.73 -2.23 8.74
C ALA A 176 -10.04 -3.33 7.92
N LEU A 177 -8.83 -3.06 7.40
CA LEU A 177 -8.00 -4.06 6.70
C LEU A 177 -7.51 -5.17 7.64
N ILE A 178 -7.20 -4.83 8.90
CA ILE A 178 -6.80 -5.79 9.92
C ILE A 178 -8.00 -6.66 10.34
N ASP A 179 -9.14 -6.02 10.63
CA ASP A 179 -10.37 -6.70 11.05
C ASP A 179 -10.87 -7.68 9.98
N ASN A 180 -10.63 -7.38 8.70
CA ASN A 180 -10.98 -8.23 7.56
C ASN A 180 -9.87 -9.22 7.12
N ASN A 181 -8.81 -9.41 7.91
CA ASN A 181 -7.69 -10.30 7.62
C ASN A 181 -6.97 -10.03 6.28
N ILE A 182 -7.07 -8.81 5.73
CA ILE A 182 -6.32 -8.38 4.54
C ILE A 182 -4.88 -8.03 4.93
N LEU A 183 -4.72 -7.46 6.13
CA LEU A 183 -3.43 -7.10 6.73
C LEU A 183 -3.30 -7.68 8.14
N LYS A 184 -2.06 -7.94 8.56
CA LYS A 184 -1.72 -8.14 9.97
C LYS A 184 -1.37 -6.80 10.62
N SER A 185 -1.46 -6.74 11.95
CA SER A 185 -1.23 -5.50 12.71
C SER A 185 0.17 -4.88 12.52
N TYR A 186 1.16 -5.74 12.29
CA TYR A 186 2.57 -5.38 12.09
C TYR A 186 2.98 -5.26 10.61
N ASP A 187 2.03 -5.44 9.69
CA ASP A 187 2.32 -5.34 8.26
C ASP A 187 2.65 -3.90 7.86
N PHE A 188 3.59 -3.78 6.92
CA PHE A 188 3.99 -2.51 6.33
C PHE A 188 2.88 -2.00 5.40
N ILE A 189 2.57 -0.71 5.49
CA ILE A 189 1.60 -0.04 4.60
C ILE A 189 2.05 1.38 4.28
N ARG A 190 1.89 1.76 3.01
CA ARG A 190 2.19 3.06 2.42
C ARG A 190 1.11 3.43 1.44
N LYS A 191 1.13 4.70 1.01
CA LYS A 191 0.30 5.16 -0.10
C LYS A 191 1.07 6.04 -1.06
N LYS A 192 0.57 6.11 -2.28
CA LYS A 192 0.91 7.13 -3.28
C LYS A 192 -0.42 7.53 -3.92
N GLU A 193 -0.93 8.71 -3.56
CA GLU A 193 -2.29 9.12 -3.93
C GLU A 193 -3.34 8.02 -3.61
N ASN A 194 -4.05 7.50 -4.63
CA ASN A 194 -5.03 6.42 -4.54
C ASN A 194 -4.43 5.03 -4.77
N LEU A 195 -3.10 4.89 -4.79
CA LEU A 195 -2.42 3.60 -4.77
C LEU A 195 -2.04 3.25 -3.33
N VAL A 196 -2.51 2.11 -2.84
CA VAL A 196 -2.11 1.55 -1.55
C VAL A 196 -1.05 0.48 -1.79
N ILE A 197 0.03 0.53 -1.01
CA ILE A 197 1.14 -0.41 -1.10
C ILE A 197 1.32 -1.05 0.26
N TYR A 198 1.18 -2.37 0.36
CA TYR A 198 1.34 -3.06 1.62
C TYR A 198 2.09 -4.38 1.49
N GLU A 199 2.84 -4.71 2.53
CA GLU A 199 3.51 -6.00 2.67
C GLU A 199 2.59 -6.94 3.44
N ASN A 200 2.51 -8.19 3.03
CA ASN A 200 2.05 -9.27 3.90
C ASN A 200 3.22 -10.26 4.08
N THR A 201 2.99 -11.37 4.79
CA THR A 201 4.03 -12.38 5.15
C THR A 201 5.08 -12.66 4.06
N LEU A 202 4.71 -12.73 2.77
CA LEU A 202 5.63 -13.06 1.67
C LEU A 202 5.56 -12.12 0.45
N THR A 203 4.58 -11.21 0.39
CA THR A 203 4.34 -10.40 -0.81
C THR A 203 4.29 -8.91 -0.51
N ILE A 204 4.53 -8.13 -1.55
CA ILE A 204 4.23 -6.71 -1.58
C ILE A 204 3.13 -6.49 -2.61
N ASN A 205 2.03 -5.91 -2.18
CA ASN A 205 0.82 -5.71 -2.95
C ASN A 205 0.70 -4.23 -3.29
N TYR A 206 0.56 -3.92 -4.58
CA TYR A 206 0.18 -2.61 -5.07
C TYR A 206 -1.27 -2.69 -5.52
N ILE A 207 -2.18 -2.00 -4.86
CA ILE A 207 -3.61 -2.07 -5.15
C ILE A 207 -4.21 -0.67 -5.27
N ASP A 208 -5.12 -0.51 -6.23
CA ASP A 208 -5.95 0.67 -6.32
C ASP A 208 -6.86 0.82 -5.09
N LEU A 209 -6.98 2.02 -4.53
CA LEU A 209 -7.74 2.27 -3.30
C LEU A 209 -9.23 1.94 -3.47
N LYS A 210 -9.80 2.20 -4.65
CA LYS A 210 -11.19 1.82 -4.94
C LYS A 210 -11.34 0.30 -4.99
N ALA A 211 -10.37 -0.41 -5.56
CA ALA A 211 -10.36 -1.87 -5.52
C ALA A 211 -10.22 -2.41 -4.09
N LEU A 212 -9.41 -1.76 -3.25
CA LEU A 212 -9.26 -2.12 -1.84
C LEU A 212 -10.56 -1.94 -1.04
N TYR A 213 -11.34 -0.88 -1.30
CA TYR A 213 -12.67 -0.73 -0.70
C TYR A 213 -13.63 -1.85 -1.12
N ALA A 214 -13.58 -2.25 -2.39
CA ALA A 214 -14.39 -3.38 -2.88
C ALA A 214 -13.98 -4.70 -2.21
N GLU A 215 -12.69 -4.91 -1.95
CA GLU A 215 -12.19 -6.08 -1.23
C GLU A 215 -12.69 -6.12 0.23
N ILE A 216 -12.69 -4.98 0.92
CA ILE A 216 -13.28 -4.87 2.27
C ILE A 216 -14.78 -5.18 2.23
N LEU A 217 -15.51 -4.67 1.24
CA LEU A 217 -16.94 -4.93 1.10
C LEU A 217 -17.24 -6.42 0.92
N ILE A 218 -16.45 -7.10 0.06
CA ILE A 218 -16.56 -8.54 -0.16
C ILE A 218 -16.29 -9.28 1.16
N LYS A 219 -15.22 -8.92 1.89
CA LYS A 219 -14.86 -9.58 3.16
C LYS A 219 -15.91 -9.37 4.25
N ASN A 220 -16.45 -8.16 4.39
CA ASN A 220 -17.56 -7.90 5.31
C ASN A 220 -18.78 -8.78 4.96
N THR A 221 -19.08 -8.95 3.67
CA THR A 221 -20.21 -9.77 3.20
C THR A 221 -19.96 -11.26 3.47
N GLU A 222 -18.76 -11.76 3.18
CA GLU A 222 -18.35 -13.14 3.49
C GLU A 222 -18.46 -13.43 4.99
N ASN A 223 -17.97 -12.53 5.85
CA ASN A 223 -18.05 -12.69 7.30
C ASN A 223 -19.50 -12.74 7.80
N LYS A 224 -20.39 -11.88 7.25
CA LYS A 224 -21.82 -11.87 7.60
C LYS A 224 -22.51 -13.20 7.24
N ILE A 225 -22.21 -13.76 6.06
CA ILE A 225 -22.75 -15.06 5.64
C ILE A 225 -22.27 -16.17 6.59
N ILE A 226 -20.97 -16.17 6.94
CA ILE A 226 -20.40 -17.15 7.87
C ILE A 226 -21.05 -17.03 9.27
N GLU A 227 -21.30 -15.81 9.75
CA GLU A 227 -21.98 -15.58 11.03
C GLU A 227 -23.43 -16.12 10.99
N GLU A 228 -24.19 -15.80 9.94
CA GLU A 228 -25.57 -16.29 9.75
C GLU A 228 -25.63 -17.83 9.68
N GLU A 229 -24.72 -18.47 8.94
CA GLU A 229 -24.64 -19.93 8.84
C GLU A 229 -24.24 -20.61 10.15
N ASN A 230 -23.50 -19.93 11.03
CA ASN A 230 -23.08 -20.46 12.33
C ASN A 230 -24.09 -20.19 13.46
N GLU A 231 -24.94 -19.17 13.35
CA GLU A 231 -26.05 -18.96 14.30
C GLU A 231 -27.09 -20.10 14.23
N ASP A 232 -27.22 -20.75 13.07
CA ASP A 232 -28.08 -21.93 12.86
C ASP A 232 -27.52 -23.24 13.48
N VAL A 233 -26.30 -23.23 14.03
CA VAL A 233 -25.71 -24.35 14.77
C VAL A 233 -25.83 -24.09 16.28
N GLN A 234 -27.06 -24.21 16.81
CA GLN A 234 -27.24 -24.27 18.26
C GLN A 234 -26.84 -25.66 18.79
N PHE A 235 -25.88 -25.70 19.72
CA PHE A 235 -25.55 -26.90 20.52
C PHE A 235 -26.56 -27.14 21.63
#